data_AF-A0A2N1NRP7-F1
#
_entry.id   AF-A0A2N1NRP7-F1
#
_cell.length_a   1.000
_cell.length_b   1.000
_cell.length_c   1.000
_cell.angle_alpha   90.00
_cell.angle_beta   90.00
_cell.angle_gamma   90.00
#
_symmetry.space_group_name_H-M   'P 1'
#
loop_
_entity.id
_entity.type
_entity.pdbx_description
1 polymer ?
#
loop_
_entity_poly.entity_id
_entity_poly.type
_entity_poly.pdbx_seq_one_letter_code
_entity_poly.pdbx_strand_id
1 'polypeptide(L)'
;MGFTKTTKNRQKRQSLYKTIHYLLTYNDDEIDRTHHQHYVYREIWSEDFSAPVKNLLISGVDVLDIGCGPGTWILELGTKYERSNFKGIDAFAFFPSTIKPQNVSFEQHNILNGLPFEDNKFEYVIMRFMMFSLSLKEWENVINEMVRVCKPNGWIEIMEGKYILKYFFLRKNNRNFFLIPIFFFR
;
A
#
# COMPACT_ATOMS: atom_id res chain seq x y z
N MET A 1 37.60 0.05 11.13
CA MET A 1 36.79 1.15 10.53
C MET A 1 35.31 0.81 10.30
N GLY A 2 34.75 -0.29 10.84
CA GLY A 2 33.36 -0.72 10.58
C GLY A 2 32.30 -0.33 11.62
N PHE A 3 32.68 0.16 12.81
CA PHE A 3 31.73 0.40 13.90
C PHE A 3 30.97 1.74 13.81
N THR A 4 31.52 2.75 13.12
CA THR A 4 30.94 4.11 13.11
C THR A 4 29.82 4.32 12.09
N LYS A 5 29.78 3.53 11.01
CA LYS A 5 28.71 3.58 10.00
C LYS A 5 27.39 3.00 10.54
N THR A 6 27.47 1.93 11.32
CA THR A 6 26.33 1.22 11.89
C THR A 6 25.59 2.06 12.92
N THR A 7 26.32 2.81 13.75
CA THR A 7 25.75 3.69 14.78
C THR A 7 25.06 4.91 14.18
N LYS A 8 25.64 5.52 13.13
CA LYS A 8 25.01 6.63 12.39
C LYS A 8 23.70 6.19 11.70
N ASN A 9 23.67 5.00 11.11
CA ASN A 9 22.45 4.44 10.53
C ASN A 9 21.39 4.15 11.59
N ARG A 10 21.78 3.67 12.78
CA ARG A 10 20.86 3.42 13.90
C ARG A 10 20.26 4.71 14.46
N GLN A 11 21.05 5.78 14.57
CA GLN A 11 20.58 7.11 15.01
C GLN A 11 19.68 7.78 13.98
N LYS A 12 20.03 7.72 12.68
CA LYS A 12 19.18 8.23 11.59
C LYS A 12 17.84 7.48 11.50
N ARG A 13 17.83 6.17 11.78
CA ARG A 13 16.62 5.34 11.87
C ARG A 13 15.77 5.74 13.08
N GLN A 14 16.37 5.91 14.25
CA GLN A 14 15.68 6.40 15.46
C GLN A 14 15.06 7.79 15.28
N SER A 15 15.70 8.70 14.54
CA SER A 15 15.08 9.99 14.25
C SER A 15 13.88 9.86 13.30
N LEU A 16 13.93 8.95 12.32
CA LEU A 16 12.81 8.68 11.41
C LEU A 16 11.57 8.15 12.16
N TYR A 17 11.74 7.24 13.13
CA TYR A 17 10.65 6.75 14.00
C TYR A 17 10.03 7.83 14.87
N LYS A 18 10.79 8.87 15.22
CA LYS A 18 10.27 9.96 16.05
C LYS A 18 9.49 10.99 15.23
N THR A 19 9.76 11.06 13.93
CA THR A 19 9.13 12.00 12.99
C THR A 19 7.86 11.43 12.36
N ILE A 20 7.83 10.12 12.11
CA ILE A 20 6.62 9.43 11.66
C ILE A 20 5.91 8.96 12.92
N HIS A 21 4.61 9.22 13.08
CA HIS A 21 3.78 8.64 14.15
C HIS A 21 3.60 7.11 13.97
N TYR A 22 4.67 6.41 13.61
CA TYR A 22 4.70 4.98 13.36
C TYR A 22 4.92 4.27 14.69
N LEU A 23 3.84 3.74 15.26
CA LEU A 23 3.87 2.98 16.51
C LEU A 23 4.63 1.64 16.38
N LEU A 24 4.93 1.20 15.16
CA LEU A 24 5.57 -0.08 14.87
C LEU A 24 7.09 0.08 14.67
N THR A 25 7.85 -0.93 15.08
CA THR A 25 9.32 -0.93 15.00
C THR A 25 9.83 -1.58 13.71
N TYR A 26 11.00 -1.20 13.18
CA TYR A 26 11.65 -1.99 12.13
C TYR A 26 12.52 -3.05 12.76
N ASN A 27 11.96 -4.25 12.83
CA ASN A 27 12.61 -5.48 13.20
C ASN A 27 11.98 -6.63 12.42
N ASP A 28 12.62 -7.79 12.49
CA ASP A 28 12.15 -8.99 11.81
C ASP A 28 10.80 -9.46 12.37
N ASP A 29 10.53 -9.20 13.65
CA ASP A 29 9.23 -9.50 14.29
C ASP A 29 8.06 -8.77 13.61
N GLU A 30 8.23 -7.49 13.24
CA GLU A 30 7.19 -6.72 12.55
C GLU A 30 7.02 -7.17 11.09
N ILE A 31 8.10 -7.59 10.43
CA ILE A 31 8.03 -8.23 9.11
C ILE A 31 7.16 -9.50 9.22
N ASP A 32 7.48 -10.39 10.17
CA ASP A 32 6.73 -11.61 10.39
C ASP A 32 5.28 -11.32 10.75
N ARG A 33 5.01 -10.34 11.61
CA ARG A 33 3.64 -9.92 11.96
C ARG A 33 2.86 -9.50 10.72
N THR A 34 3.45 -8.70 9.82
CA THR A 34 2.78 -8.26 8.57
C THR A 34 2.52 -9.42 7.61
N HIS A 35 3.44 -10.39 7.52
CA HIS A 35 3.24 -11.61 6.74
C HIS A 35 2.05 -12.42 7.25
N HIS A 36 2.02 -12.69 8.56
CA HIS A 36 0.90 -13.40 9.19
C HIS A 36 -0.42 -12.65 8.99
N GLN A 37 -0.42 -11.33 9.14
CA GLN A 37 -1.61 -10.51 8.92
C GLN A 37 -2.11 -10.65 7.47
N HIS A 38 -1.22 -10.64 6.47
CA HIS A 38 -1.61 -10.85 5.08
C HIS A 38 -2.30 -12.21 4.88
N TYR A 39 -1.71 -13.31 5.35
CA TYR A 39 -2.28 -14.65 5.17
C TYR A 39 -3.58 -14.85 5.94
N VAL A 40 -3.68 -14.36 7.18
CA VAL A 40 -4.93 -14.45 7.97
C VAL A 40 -6.09 -13.75 7.24
N TYR A 41 -5.86 -12.55 6.70
CA TYR A 41 -6.91 -11.85 5.95
C TYR A 41 -7.19 -12.54 4.61
N ARG A 42 -6.18 -13.05 3.91
CA ARG A 42 -6.41 -13.81 2.68
C ARG A 42 -7.28 -15.05 2.92
N GLU A 43 -7.09 -15.76 4.03
CA GLU A 43 -7.94 -16.90 4.40
C GLU A 43 -9.37 -16.48 4.76
N ILE A 44 -9.53 -15.44 5.58
CA ILE A 44 -10.87 -14.98 6.02
C ILE A 44 -11.72 -14.51 4.82
N TRP A 45 -11.11 -13.80 3.87
CA TRP A 45 -11.83 -13.23 2.73
C TRP A 45 -11.79 -14.11 1.47
N SER A 46 -10.89 -15.10 1.42
CA SER A 46 -10.66 -15.96 0.24
C SER A 46 -10.37 -15.19 -1.06
N GLU A 47 -10.02 -13.90 -0.97
CA GLU A 47 -9.73 -13.01 -2.08
C GLU A 47 -8.57 -12.07 -1.72
N ASP A 48 -7.82 -11.65 -2.75
CA ASP A 48 -6.64 -10.79 -2.59
C ASP A 48 -7.01 -9.30 -2.51
N PHE A 49 -8.19 -8.93 -3.00
CA PHE A 49 -8.71 -7.57 -3.14
C PHE A 49 -10.23 -7.64 -3.22
N SER A 50 -10.95 -6.60 -2.80
CA SER A 50 -12.43 -6.57 -2.99
C SER A 50 -12.90 -5.61 -4.10
N ALA A 51 -12.00 -4.85 -4.71
CA ALA A 51 -12.34 -4.07 -5.90
C ALA A 51 -12.65 -5.05 -7.05
N PRO A 52 -13.59 -4.75 -7.96
CA PRO A 52 -13.84 -5.58 -9.14
C PRO A 52 -12.77 -5.35 -10.23
N VAL A 53 -11.49 -5.48 -9.84
CA VAL A 53 -10.31 -5.20 -10.67
C VAL A 53 -9.73 -6.45 -11.33
N LYS A 54 -10.26 -7.64 -11.04
CA LYS A 54 -9.72 -8.91 -11.56
C LYS A 54 -9.50 -8.90 -13.06
N ASN A 55 -10.49 -8.46 -13.84
CA ASN A 55 -10.37 -8.39 -15.30
C ASN A 55 -9.35 -7.33 -15.75
N LEU A 56 -9.23 -6.22 -15.02
CA LEU A 56 -8.23 -5.19 -15.27
C LEU A 56 -6.81 -5.73 -15.06
N LEU A 57 -6.59 -6.42 -13.94
CA LEU A 57 -5.32 -7.05 -13.61
C LEU A 57 -4.91 -8.11 -14.64
N ILE A 58 -5.88 -8.89 -15.15
CA ILE A 58 -5.66 -9.84 -16.24
C ILE A 58 -5.30 -9.13 -17.54
N SER A 59 -5.99 -8.03 -17.89
CA SER A 59 -5.70 -7.29 -19.13
C SER A 59 -4.33 -6.58 -19.11
N GLY A 60 -3.89 -6.15 -17.92
CA GLY A 60 -2.66 -5.41 -17.69
C GLY A 60 -2.95 -3.95 -17.35
N VAL A 61 -2.61 -3.54 -16.12
CA VAL A 61 -2.78 -2.17 -15.60
C VAL A 61 -1.63 -1.77 -14.67
N ASP A 62 -1.53 -0.48 -14.36
CA ASP A 62 -0.58 0.03 -13.37
C ASP A 62 -1.25 0.09 -11.98
N VAL A 63 -0.61 -0.57 -10.99
CA VAL A 63 -1.08 -0.71 -9.61
C VAL A 63 -0.11 -0.04 -8.64
N LEU A 64 -0.63 0.73 -7.68
CA LEU A 64 0.13 1.34 -6.57
C LEU A 64 -0.30 0.75 -5.23
N ASP A 65 0.64 0.22 -4.44
CA ASP A 65 0.46 -0.20 -3.06
C ASP A 65 1.19 0.76 -2.10
N ILE A 66 0.43 1.48 -1.28
CA ILE A 66 0.93 2.49 -0.34
C ILE A 66 1.06 1.88 1.05
N GLY A 67 2.25 1.97 1.64
CA GLY A 67 2.55 1.29 2.89
C GLY A 67 2.73 -0.22 2.68
N CYS A 68 3.43 -0.59 1.59
CA CYS A 68 3.52 -1.97 1.15
C CYS A 68 4.30 -2.90 2.10
N GLY A 69 5.00 -2.34 3.09
CA GLY A 69 5.80 -3.11 4.05
C GLY A 69 6.81 -4.02 3.34
N PRO A 70 6.88 -5.32 3.70
CA PRO A 70 7.72 -6.30 3.00
C PRO A 70 7.31 -6.56 1.54
N GLY A 71 6.15 -6.07 1.10
CA GLY A 71 5.66 -6.23 -0.26
C GLY A 71 5.00 -7.57 -0.55
N THR A 72 4.67 -8.37 0.46
CA THR A 72 4.09 -9.73 0.30
C THR A 72 2.92 -9.75 -0.67
N TRP A 73 1.99 -8.81 -0.51
CA TRP A 73 0.82 -8.70 -1.39
C TRP A 73 1.21 -8.42 -2.84
N ILE A 74 2.04 -7.39 -3.10
CA ILE A 74 2.42 -7.08 -4.50
C ILE A 74 3.29 -8.17 -5.13
N LEU A 75 4.08 -8.90 -4.35
CA LEU A 75 4.91 -10.00 -4.86
C LEU A 75 4.05 -11.17 -5.32
N GLU A 76 3.02 -11.54 -4.55
CA GLU A 76 2.07 -12.58 -4.93
C GLU A 76 1.24 -12.17 -6.15
N LEU A 77 0.70 -10.94 -6.16
CA LEU A 77 -0.08 -10.46 -7.29
C LEU A 77 0.77 -10.25 -8.55
N GLY A 78 2.00 -9.76 -8.41
CA GLY A 78 2.93 -9.60 -9.53
C GLY A 78 3.24 -10.94 -10.21
N THR A 79 3.34 -12.01 -9.42
CA THR A 79 3.50 -13.38 -9.92
C THR A 79 2.23 -13.88 -10.62
N LYS A 80 1.05 -13.55 -10.11
CA LYS A 80 -0.25 -14.01 -10.63
C LYS A 80 -0.73 -13.24 -11.87
N TYR A 81 -0.41 -11.95 -11.95
CA TYR A 81 -0.90 -11.02 -12.97
C TYR A 81 0.28 -10.38 -13.72
N GLU A 82 0.99 -11.20 -14.48
CA GLU A 82 2.25 -10.84 -15.18
C GLU A 82 2.11 -9.67 -16.17
N ARG A 83 0.89 -9.39 -16.64
CA ARG A 83 0.58 -8.28 -17.57
C ARG A 83 0.42 -6.93 -16.88
N SER A 84 0.27 -6.91 -15.56
CA SER A 84 0.11 -5.68 -14.78
C SER A 84 1.42 -5.28 -14.12
N ASN A 85 1.65 -3.99 -13.99
CA ASN A 85 2.82 -3.46 -13.27
C ASN A 85 2.42 -3.08 -11.85
N PHE A 86 3.25 -3.47 -10.89
CA PHE A 86 3.04 -3.20 -9.48
C PHE A 86 4.14 -2.31 -8.93
N LYS A 87 3.76 -1.20 -8.31
CA LYS A 87 4.64 -0.29 -7.59
C LYS A 87 4.28 -0.32 -6.11
N GLY A 88 5.21 -0.74 -5.26
CA GLY A 88 5.09 -0.61 -3.81
C GLY A 88 5.86 0.61 -3.30
N ILE A 89 5.26 1.39 -2.41
CA ILE A 89 5.99 2.40 -1.64
C ILE A 89 5.85 2.16 -0.15
N ASP A 90 6.91 2.44 0.60
CA ASP A 90 6.87 2.41 2.06
C ASP A 90 7.92 3.37 2.66
N ALA A 91 7.64 3.96 3.83
CA ALA A 91 8.59 4.82 4.52
C ALA A 91 9.87 4.08 4.91
N PHE A 92 9.77 2.75 5.06
CA PHE A 92 10.86 1.86 5.37
C PHE A 92 11.07 0.82 4.27
N ALA A 93 12.33 0.60 3.89
CA ALA A 93 12.68 -0.43 2.92
C ALA A 93 12.67 -1.83 3.57
N PHE A 94 11.49 -2.40 3.81
CA PHE A 94 11.30 -3.79 4.25
C PHE A 94 11.26 -4.78 3.08
N PHE A 95 10.93 -4.28 1.89
CA PHE A 95 10.76 -5.07 0.68
C PHE A 95 12.08 -5.61 0.09
N PRO A 96 12.04 -6.71 -0.68
CA PRO A 96 13.22 -7.29 -1.28
C PRO A 96 13.83 -6.38 -2.36
N SER A 97 15.16 -6.26 -2.35
CA SER A 97 15.90 -5.45 -3.32
C SER A 97 16.35 -6.22 -4.57
N THR A 98 16.44 -7.56 -4.50
CA THR A 98 17.06 -8.37 -5.55
C THR A 98 16.11 -9.37 -6.21
N ILE A 99 15.44 -10.22 -5.42
CA ILE A 99 14.61 -11.31 -5.94
C ILE A 99 13.14 -10.86 -5.90
N LYS A 100 12.56 -10.60 -7.08
CA LYS A 100 11.15 -10.23 -7.26
C LYS A 100 10.73 -10.40 -8.72
N PRO A 101 9.42 -10.49 -9.03
CA PRO A 101 8.91 -10.47 -10.40
C PRO A 101 9.36 -9.22 -11.18
N GLN A 102 9.52 -9.34 -12.50
CA GLN A 102 10.00 -8.24 -13.35
C GLN A 102 9.03 -7.05 -13.40
N ASN A 103 7.73 -7.32 -13.29
CA ASN A 103 6.65 -6.35 -13.26
C ASN A 103 6.43 -5.72 -11.87
N VAL A 104 7.24 -6.05 -10.86
CA VAL A 104 7.15 -5.50 -9.51
C VAL A 104 8.31 -4.54 -9.26
N SER A 105 8.05 -3.37 -8.71
CA SER A 105 9.09 -2.42 -8.30
C SER A 105 8.74 -1.76 -6.97
N PHE A 106 9.77 -1.35 -6.23
CA PHE A 106 9.61 -0.74 -4.91
C PHE A 106 10.35 0.59 -4.83
N GLU A 107 9.85 1.47 -3.98
CA GLU A 107 10.49 2.75 -3.68
C GLU A 107 10.33 3.09 -2.20
N GLN A 108 11.43 3.44 -1.53
CA GLN A 108 11.37 3.92 -0.16
C GLN A 108 10.88 5.37 -0.18
N HIS A 109 9.65 5.60 0.26
CA HIS A 109 9.02 6.90 0.22
C HIS A 109 8.03 7.09 1.37
N ASN A 110 8.12 8.24 2.06
CA ASN A 110 7.16 8.59 3.09
C ASN A 110 5.95 9.29 2.44
N ILE A 111 4.78 8.65 2.53
CA ILE A 111 3.52 9.16 1.99
C ILE A 111 3.15 10.57 2.49
N LEU A 112 3.62 10.95 3.68
CA LEU A 112 3.37 12.28 4.26
C LEU A 112 4.05 13.43 3.49
N ASN A 113 5.00 13.12 2.61
CA ASN A 113 5.65 14.09 1.73
C ASN A 113 4.89 14.30 0.40
N GLY A 114 3.72 13.68 0.24
CA GLY A 114 3.01 13.59 -1.05
C GLY A 114 3.59 12.49 -1.94
N LEU A 115 2.78 11.96 -2.86
CA LEU A 115 3.17 10.89 -3.78
C LEU A 115 4.03 11.44 -4.92
N PRO A 116 5.19 10.83 -5.24
CA PRO A 116 6.11 11.31 -6.27
C PRO A 116 5.67 10.87 -7.68
N PHE A 117 4.35 10.86 -7.91
CA PHE A 117 3.74 10.39 -9.15
C PHE A 117 2.85 11.47 -9.73
N GLU A 118 2.73 11.45 -11.06
CA GLU A 118 1.82 12.32 -11.80
C GLU A 118 0.36 12.03 -11.46
N ASP A 119 -0.49 13.03 -11.69
CA ASP A 119 -1.93 12.88 -11.59
C ASP A 119 -2.44 11.81 -12.57
N ASN A 120 -3.44 11.03 -12.15
CA ASN A 120 -4.07 10.01 -13.01
C ASN A 120 -3.06 9.01 -13.59
N LYS A 121 -2.10 8.56 -12.79
CA LYS A 121 -1.08 7.58 -13.19
C LYS A 121 -1.56 6.13 -13.08
N PHE A 122 -2.30 5.79 -12.03
CA PHE A 122 -2.61 4.39 -11.68
C PHE A 122 -4.10 4.07 -11.88
N GLU A 123 -4.39 2.91 -12.45
CA GLU A 123 -5.75 2.37 -12.56
C GLU A 123 -6.25 1.77 -11.24
N TYR A 124 -5.34 1.33 -10.38
CA TYR A 124 -5.67 0.75 -9.09
C TYR A 124 -4.67 1.20 -8.02
N VAL A 125 -5.19 1.83 -6.97
CA VAL A 125 -4.42 2.29 -5.82
C VAL A 125 -4.94 1.58 -4.59
N ILE A 126 -4.07 0.95 -3.82
CA ILE A 126 -4.43 0.24 -2.60
C ILE A 126 -3.59 0.73 -1.41
N MET A 127 -4.18 0.71 -0.22
CA MET A 127 -3.50 0.89 1.06
C MET A 127 -4.11 -0.08 2.07
N ARG A 128 -3.25 -0.71 2.88
CA ARG A 128 -3.66 -1.78 3.81
C ARG A 128 -3.04 -1.57 5.18
N PHE A 129 -3.85 -1.63 6.23
CA PHE A 129 -3.41 -1.67 7.64
C PHE A 129 -2.54 -0.49 8.09
N MET A 130 -2.88 0.72 7.66
CA MET A 130 -2.19 1.97 7.97
C MET A 130 -2.86 2.78 9.09
N MET A 131 -3.93 2.27 9.72
CA MET A 131 -4.67 2.98 10.78
C MET A 131 -3.79 3.50 11.93
N PHE A 132 -2.75 2.76 12.30
CA PHE A 132 -1.82 3.15 13.38
C PHE A 132 -0.58 3.91 12.88
N SER A 133 -0.51 4.21 11.59
CA SER A 133 0.61 4.89 10.93
C SER A 133 0.32 6.35 10.62
N LEU A 134 -0.95 6.75 10.67
CA LEU A 134 -1.45 8.06 10.23
C LEU A 134 -2.43 8.63 11.25
N SER A 135 -2.27 9.91 11.60
CA SER A 135 -3.27 10.70 12.31
C SER A 135 -4.47 11.04 11.41
N LEU A 136 -5.59 11.46 12.00
CA LEU A 136 -6.81 11.83 11.25
C LEU A 136 -6.55 12.91 10.18
N LYS A 137 -5.71 13.90 10.49
CA LYS A 137 -5.35 14.97 9.53
C LYS A 137 -4.48 14.44 8.40
N GLU A 138 -3.57 13.51 8.70
CA GLU A 138 -2.72 12.90 7.69
C GLU A 138 -3.53 12.00 6.75
N TRP A 139 -4.51 11.25 7.28
CA TRP A 139 -5.45 10.47 6.48
C TRP A 139 -6.14 11.27 5.37
N GLU A 140 -6.61 12.48 5.67
CA GLU A 140 -7.24 13.35 4.67
C GLU A 140 -6.27 13.69 3.53
N ASN A 141 -5.04 14.08 3.86
CA ASN A 141 -3.99 14.39 2.87
C ASN A 141 -3.62 13.15 2.05
N VAL A 142 -3.47 11.99 2.69
CA VAL A 142 -3.14 10.73 2.01
C VAL A 142 -4.26 10.33 1.05
N ILE A 143 -5.52 10.41 1.47
CA ILE A 143 -6.67 10.10 0.60
C ILE A 143 -6.70 11.06 -0.60
N ASN A 144 -6.45 12.35 -0.39
CA ASN A 144 -6.37 13.32 -1.50
C ASN A 144 -5.26 12.95 -2.50
N GLU A 145 -4.10 12.52 -2.01
CA GLU A 145 -3.00 12.05 -2.86
C GLU A 145 -3.36 10.77 -3.62
N MET A 146 -3.99 9.78 -2.96
CA MET A 146 -4.50 8.58 -3.63
C MET A 146 -5.47 8.94 -4.76
N VAL A 147 -6.38 9.88 -4.50
CA VAL A 147 -7.35 10.38 -5.49
C VAL A 147 -6.65 11.08 -6.64
N ARG A 148 -5.63 11.90 -6.35
CA ARG A 148 -4.87 12.62 -7.35
C ARG A 148 -4.18 11.67 -8.33
N VAL A 149 -3.45 10.68 -7.81
CA VAL A 149 -2.70 9.73 -8.66
C VAL A 149 -3.58 8.65 -9.29
N CYS A 150 -4.78 8.39 -8.76
CA CYS A 150 -5.72 7.45 -9.36
C CYS A 150 -6.35 8.03 -10.62
N LYS A 151 -6.39 7.24 -11.70
CA LYS A 151 -7.02 7.58 -12.98
C LYS A 151 -8.53 7.79 -12.83
N PRO A 152 -9.16 8.62 -13.68
CA PRO A 152 -10.61 8.58 -13.83
C PRO A 152 -11.03 7.16 -14.20
N ASN A 153 -12.10 6.66 -13.58
CA ASN A 153 -12.57 5.27 -13.62
C ASN A 153 -11.63 4.23 -13.00
N GLY A 154 -10.52 4.64 -12.39
CA GLY A 154 -9.68 3.79 -11.57
C GLY A 154 -10.32 3.47 -10.22
N TRP A 155 -9.70 2.54 -9.52
CA TRP A 155 -10.14 2.03 -8.22
C TRP A 155 -9.17 2.48 -7.12
N ILE A 156 -9.72 2.92 -6.00
CA ILE A 156 -8.97 3.13 -4.76
C ILE A 156 -9.52 2.14 -3.73
N GLU A 157 -8.67 1.31 -3.13
CA GLU A 157 -9.01 0.37 -2.07
C GLU A 157 -8.28 0.73 -0.78
N ILE A 158 -9.03 0.82 0.32
CA ILE A 158 -8.46 0.96 1.66
C ILE A 158 -8.96 -0.22 2.51
N MET A 159 -8.03 -1.04 2.99
CA MET A 159 -8.31 -2.17 3.86
C MET A 159 -7.84 -1.85 5.29
N GLU A 160 -8.79 -1.68 6.21
CA GLU A 160 -8.50 -1.46 7.63
C GLU A 160 -9.25 -2.43 8.53
N GLY A 161 -8.75 -2.59 9.76
CA GLY A 161 -9.39 -3.41 10.78
C GLY A 161 -10.78 -2.91 11.14
N LYS A 162 -11.65 -3.85 11.56
CA LYS A 162 -13.12 -3.75 11.70
C LYS A 162 -13.71 -2.53 12.45
N TYR A 163 -12.92 -1.70 13.12
CA TYR A 163 -13.43 -0.64 13.99
C TYR A 163 -13.46 0.77 13.39
N ILE A 164 -12.77 1.06 12.29
CA ILE A 164 -12.93 2.33 11.54
C ILE A 164 -12.57 2.06 10.07
N LEU A 165 -13.57 2.21 9.20
CA LEU A 165 -13.56 2.11 7.73
C LEU A 165 -13.72 0.70 7.13
N LYS A 166 -15.00 0.34 6.99
CA LYS A 166 -15.58 -0.63 6.05
C LYS A 166 -14.92 -0.45 4.67
N TYR A 167 -14.39 -1.52 4.07
CA TYR A 167 -13.85 -1.58 2.70
C TYR A 167 -14.44 -0.52 1.77
N PHE A 168 -13.65 0.50 1.48
CA PHE A 168 -14.06 1.57 0.60
C PHE A 168 -13.40 1.38 -0.75
N PHE A 169 -14.25 1.29 -1.77
CA PHE A 169 -13.87 1.36 -3.16
C PHE A 169 -14.37 2.67 -3.73
N LEU A 170 -13.45 3.53 -4.13
CA LEU A 170 -13.78 4.75 -4.82
C LEU A 170 -13.52 4.54 -6.31
N ARG A 171 -14.60 4.55 -7.11
CA ARG A 171 -14.49 4.76 -8.56
C ARG A 171 -14.46 6.27 -8.81
N LYS A 172 -13.32 6.80 -9.22
CA LYS A 172 -13.18 8.23 -9.53
C LYS A 172 -14.03 8.56 -10.77
N ASN A 173 -15.07 9.40 -10.65
CA ASN A 173 -15.84 9.86 -11.82
C ASN A 173 -15.87 11.39 -11.86
N ASN A 174 -14.92 12.00 -12.58
CA ASN A 174 -14.71 13.42 -12.92
C ASN A 174 -14.90 14.54 -11.85
N ARG A 175 -15.53 14.29 -10.68
CA ARG A 175 -15.69 15.15 -9.49
C ARG A 175 -16.50 14.53 -8.33
N ASN A 176 -17.14 13.37 -8.47
CA ASN A 176 -17.97 12.75 -7.42
C ASN A 176 -17.56 11.31 -7.09
N PHE A 177 -17.81 10.89 -5.84
CA PHE A 177 -17.55 9.55 -5.32
C PHE A 177 -18.84 8.82 -4.97
N PHE A 178 -18.89 7.51 -5.22
CA PHE A 178 -19.92 6.64 -4.69
C PHE A 178 -19.27 5.64 -3.74
N LEU A 179 -19.72 5.63 -2.49
CA LEU A 179 -19.44 4.54 -1.57
C LEU A 179 -20.22 3.32 -2.07
N ILE A 180 -19.52 2.26 -2.46
CA ILE A 180 -20.16 0.97 -2.75
C ILE A 180 -19.95 0.08 -1.52
N PRO A 181 -20.97 -0.15 -0.68
CA PRO A 181 -20.88 -1.17 0.35
C PRO A 181 -20.66 -2.53 -0.30
N ILE A 182 -19.80 -3.37 0.30
CA ILE A 182 -19.53 -4.76 -0.10
C ILE A 182 -20.81 -5.58 -0.37
N PHE A 183 -21.95 -5.18 0.20
CA PHE A 183 -23.23 -5.87 0.04
C PHE A 183 -23.80 -5.93 -1.39
N PHE A 184 -23.21 -5.21 -2.37
CA PHE A 184 -23.78 -5.14 -3.73
C PHE A 184 -23.14 -6.06 -4.77
N PHE A 185 -22.05 -6.76 -4.45
CA PHE A 185 -21.47 -7.76 -5.35
C PHE A 185 -21.35 -9.09 -4.61
N ARG A 186 -22.49 -9.76 -4.45
CA ARG A 186 -22.56 -11.17 -4.09
C ARG A 186 -23.50 -11.88 -5.04
#